data_AF-W1Y3C1-F1
#
_entry.id   AF-W1Y3C1-F1
#
_cell.length_a   1.000
_cell.length_b   1.000
_cell.length_c   1.000
_cell.angle_alpha   90.00
_cell.angle_beta   90.00
_cell.angle_gamma   90.00
#
_symmetry.space_group_name_H-M   'P 1'
#
loop_
_entity.id
_entity.type
_entity.pdbx_description
1 polymer ?
#
loop_
_entity_poly.entity_id
_entity_poly.type
_entity_poly.pdbx_seq_one_letter_code
_entity_poly.pdbx_strand_id
1 'polypeptide(L)'
;GLKMIALTRLFLKDVNIAATTALQALDKLGREKGLAAGANILMPIITIPEHRAKYLLYDNKPCVDDNAEQCKDCLTRRVMSIGDTVGWKQNGDSKHYGKRTGEF
;
A
#
# COMPACT_ATOMS: atom_id res chain seq x y z
N GLY A 1 -2.28 -0.07 -14.53
CA GLY A 1 -2.31 -0.10 -13.06
C GLY A 1 -3.68 0.24 -12.50
N LEU A 2 -4.01 1.53 -12.41
CA LEU A 2 -5.19 2.02 -11.68
C LEU A 2 -6.54 1.44 -12.13
N LYS A 3 -6.78 1.33 -13.45
CA LYS A 3 -8.00 0.70 -13.98
C LYS A 3 -8.20 -0.73 -13.48
N MET A 4 -7.12 -1.50 -13.38
CA MET A 4 -7.19 -2.87 -12.85
C MET A 4 -7.54 -2.87 -11.37
N ILE A 5 -6.99 -1.95 -10.56
CA ILE A 5 -7.35 -1.82 -9.15
C ILE A 5 -8.86 -1.53 -9.00
N ALA A 6 -9.37 -0.57 -9.77
CA ALA A 6 -10.78 -0.22 -9.74
C ALA A 6 -11.69 -1.39 -10.15
N LEU A 7 -11.36 -2.07 -11.25
CA LEU A 7 -12.10 -3.25 -11.70
C LEU A 7 -12.05 -4.38 -10.65
N THR A 8 -10.88 -4.66 -10.08
CA THR A 8 -10.73 -5.66 -9.02
C THR A 8 -11.55 -5.31 -7.79
N ARG A 9 -11.61 -4.05 -7.36
CA ARG A 9 -12.45 -3.63 -6.23
C ARG A 9 -13.94 -3.82 -6.52
N LEU A 10 -14.39 -3.50 -7.72
CA LEU A 10 -15.79 -3.67 -8.11
C LEU A 10 -16.20 -5.16 -8.15
N PHE A 11 -15.30 -6.03 -8.61
CA PHE A 11 -15.55 -7.47 -8.71
C PHE A 11 -15.36 -8.20 -7.36
N LEU A 12 -14.25 -7.93 -6.66
CA LEU A 12 -13.86 -8.53 -5.38
C LEU A 12 -14.06 -7.51 -4.24
N LYS A 13 -15.31 -7.36 -3.81
CA LYS A 13 -15.74 -6.26 -2.95
C LYS A 13 -15.06 -6.22 -1.58
N ASP A 14 -14.75 -7.37 -1.00
CA ASP A 14 -14.33 -7.50 0.40
C ASP A 14 -12.91 -8.03 0.61
N VAL A 15 -12.10 -8.11 -0.45
CA VAL A 15 -10.68 -8.48 -0.36
C VAL A 15 -9.79 -7.26 -0.11
N ASN A 16 -8.60 -7.52 0.40
CA ASN A 16 -7.54 -6.51 0.53
C ASN A 16 -6.81 -6.33 -0.81
N ILE A 17 -6.57 -5.09 -1.20
CA ILE A 17 -5.86 -4.73 -2.44
C ILE A 17 -4.76 -3.72 -2.08
N ALA A 18 -3.53 -4.02 -2.49
CA ALA A 18 -2.37 -3.17 -2.19
C ALA A 18 -2.19 -2.05 -3.23
N ALA A 19 -1.99 -0.83 -2.74
CA ALA A 19 -1.40 0.27 -3.48
C ALA A 19 0.13 0.10 -3.45
N THR A 20 0.66 -0.59 -4.45
CA THR A 20 2.03 -1.09 -4.45
C THR A 20 3.09 0.00 -4.61
N THR A 21 4.30 -0.26 -4.15
CA THR A 21 5.48 0.62 -4.33
C THR A 21 5.76 0.92 -5.81
N ALA A 22 5.48 -0.03 -6.71
CA ALA A 22 5.70 0.15 -8.15
C ALA A 22 4.82 1.27 -8.75
N LEU A 23 3.62 1.50 -8.22
CA LEU A 23 2.80 2.64 -8.66
C LEU A 23 3.52 3.96 -8.40
N GLN A 24 4.25 4.06 -7.29
CA GLN A 24 5.00 5.27 -6.96
C GLN A 24 6.24 5.48 -7.83
N ALA A 25 6.87 4.39 -8.29
CA ALA A 25 7.97 4.47 -9.24
C ALA A 25 7.52 5.02 -10.60
N LEU A 26 6.27 4.72 -11.00
CA LEU A 26 5.66 5.23 -12.24
C LEU A 26 5.12 6.66 -12.11
N ASP A 27 4.60 7.03 -10.94
CA ASP A 27 4.03 8.34 -10.66
C ASP A 27 4.26 8.68 -9.19
N LYS A 28 4.77 9.87 -8.87
CA LYS A 28 5.02 10.31 -7.49
C LYS A 28 3.78 10.17 -6.59
N LEU A 29 2.58 10.36 -7.15
CA LEU A 29 1.29 10.22 -6.46
C LEU A 29 0.60 8.86 -6.70
N GLY A 30 1.35 7.86 -7.20
CA GLY A 30 0.79 6.60 -7.66
C GLY A 30 0.12 5.77 -6.56
N ARG A 31 0.60 5.85 -5.31
CA ARG A 31 -0.04 5.12 -4.19
C ARG A 31 -1.34 5.79 -3.77
N GLU A 32 -1.39 7.11 -3.69
CA GLU A 32 -2.58 7.91 -3.43
C GLU A 32 -3.65 7.64 -4.48
N LYS A 33 -3.26 7.67 -5.75
CA LYS A 33 -4.15 7.30 -6.86
C LYS A 33 -4.60 5.84 -6.78
N GLY A 34 -3.73 4.94 -6.34
CA GLY A 34 -4.08 3.52 -6.10
C GLY A 34 -5.13 3.35 -5.00
N LEU A 35 -4.97 4.06 -3.87
CA LEU A 35 -5.93 4.09 -2.77
C LEU A 35 -7.28 4.66 -3.25
N ALA A 36 -7.25 5.82 -3.92
CA ALA A 36 -8.45 6.44 -4.50
C ALA A 36 -9.14 5.54 -5.54
N ALA A 37 -8.39 4.66 -6.21
CA ALA A 37 -8.94 3.67 -7.15
C ALA A 37 -9.52 2.42 -6.47
N GLY A 38 -9.47 2.29 -5.15
CA GLY A 38 -10.09 1.20 -4.39
C GLY A 38 -9.11 0.25 -3.68
N ALA A 39 -7.81 0.52 -3.72
CA ALA A 39 -6.85 -0.15 -2.84
C ALA A 39 -7.04 0.30 -1.38
N ASN A 40 -6.73 -0.58 -0.44
CA ASN A 40 -6.88 -0.31 1.00
C ASN A 40 -5.67 -0.77 1.83
N ILE A 41 -4.60 -1.24 1.18
CA ILE A 41 -3.36 -1.66 1.82
C ILE A 41 -2.19 -0.84 1.28
N LEU A 42 -1.30 -0.40 2.18
CA LEU A 42 0.01 0.14 1.86
C LEU A 42 1.09 -0.73 2.49
N MET A 43 2.23 -0.83 1.81
CA MET A 43 3.38 -1.60 2.28
C MET A 43 4.57 -0.65 2.49
N PRO A 44 5.02 -0.44 3.75
CA PRO A 44 6.26 0.27 4.02
C PRO A 44 7.47 -0.59 3.62
N ILE A 45 8.56 0.06 3.23
CA ILE A 45 9.84 -0.63 3.02
C ILE A 45 10.53 -0.73 4.38
N ILE A 46 10.59 -1.93 4.94
CA ILE A 46 11.25 -2.22 6.23
C ILE A 46 12.62 -2.89 6.06
N THR A 47 13.03 -3.19 4.83
CA THR A 47 14.32 -3.82 4.53
C THR A 47 15.46 -2.97 5.08
N ILE A 48 16.43 -3.63 5.74
CA ILE A 48 17.62 -2.95 6.24
C ILE A 48 18.43 -2.30 5.11
N PRO A 49 18.98 -1.09 5.29
CA PRO A 49 19.62 -0.32 4.21
C PRO A 49 20.65 -1.10 3.39
N GLU A 50 21.49 -1.89 4.06
CA GLU A 50 22.56 -2.72 3.46
C GLU A 50 22.07 -3.75 2.43
N HIS A 51 20.78 -4.08 2.44
CA HIS A 51 20.19 -5.07 1.53
C HIS A 51 19.22 -4.47 0.53
N ARG A 52 18.94 -3.16 0.58
CA ARG A 52 17.96 -2.53 -0.33
C ARG A 52 18.41 -2.50 -1.77
N ALA A 53 19.69 -2.18 -2.01
CA ALA A 53 20.28 -2.20 -3.34
C ALA A 53 20.30 -3.61 -3.96
N LYS A 54 20.34 -4.66 -3.12
CA LYS A 54 20.27 -6.06 -3.58
C LYS A 54 18.86 -6.46 -4.05
N TYR A 55 17.84 -5.66 -3.76
CA TYR A 55 16.44 -5.96 -4.08
C TYR A 55 15.82 -4.86 -4.96
N LEU A 56 16.47 -4.59 -6.09
CA LEU A 56 16.02 -3.67 -7.14
C LEU A 56 15.28 -4.45 -8.22
N LEU A 57 13.97 -4.62 -8.06
CA LEU A 57 13.12 -5.33 -9.04
C LEU A 57 12.78 -4.49 -10.29
N TYR A 58 12.89 -3.16 -10.19
CA TYR A 58 12.57 -2.21 -11.24
C TYR A 58 13.35 -0.92 -11.01
N ASP A 59 13.59 -0.20 -12.10
CA ASP A 59 14.24 1.12 -12.07
C ASP A 59 13.40 2.13 -11.30
N ASN A 60 14.07 3.11 -10.69
CA ASN A 60 13.44 4.19 -9.92
C ASN A 60 12.61 3.71 -8.72
N LYS A 61 12.98 2.55 -8.12
CA LYS A 61 12.37 2.09 -6.87
C LYS A 61 12.51 3.18 -5.79
N PRO A 62 11.40 3.71 -5.23
CA PRO A 62 11.45 4.77 -4.23
C PRO A 62 11.95 4.28 -2.86
N CYS A 63 12.34 5.23 -2.00
CA CYS A 63 12.71 5.01 -0.60
C CYS A 63 13.90 4.04 -0.39
N VAL A 64 14.89 4.08 -1.29
CA VAL A 64 16.13 3.29 -1.13
C VAL A 64 16.96 3.80 0.06
N ASP A 65 16.89 5.10 0.36
CA ASP A 65 17.70 5.74 1.40
C ASP A 65 16.90 6.10 2.68
N ASP A 66 15.57 5.95 2.70
CA ASP A 66 14.72 6.35 3.83
C ASP A 66 14.81 5.37 5.01
N ASN A 67 14.88 5.80 6.26
CA ASN A 67 14.76 4.86 7.38
C ASN A 67 13.31 4.33 7.53
N ALA A 68 13.11 3.22 8.27
CA ALA A 68 11.80 2.57 8.36
C ALA A 68 10.72 3.44 9.03
N GLU A 69 11.11 4.25 10.01
CA GLU A 69 10.22 5.15 10.75
C GLU A 69 9.79 6.35 9.89
N GLN A 70 10.72 6.93 9.14
CA GLN A 70 10.47 7.95 8.12
C GLN A 70 9.53 7.42 7.03
N CYS A 71 9.69 6.16 6.61
CA CYS A 71 8.80 5.54 5.63
C CYS A 71 7.35 5.43 6.18
N LYS A 72 7.21 5.03 7.46
CA LYS A 72 5.92 4.94 8.15
C LYS A 72 5.22 6.31 8.25
N ASP A 73 5.95 7.33 8.68
CA ASP A 73 5.39 8.68 8.83
C ASP A 73 5.06 9.33 7.48
N CYS A 74 5.90 9.08 6.47
CA CYS A 74 5.65 9.49 5.09
C CYS A 74 4.35 8.87 4.57
N LEU A 75 4.17 7.55 4.73
CA LEU A 75 2.94 6.88 4.30
C LEU A 75 1.71 7.39 5.04
N THR A 76 1.83 7.64 6.34
CA THR A 76 0.73 8.19 7.16
C THR A 76 0.28 9.54 6.62
N ARG A 77 1.23 10.45 6.36
CA ARG A 77 0.93 11.77 5.78
C ARG A 77 0.27 11.69 4.42
N ARG A 78 0.71 10.73 3.58
CA ARG A 78 0.12 10.53 2.24
C ARG A 78 -1.32 10.03 2.32
N VAL A 79 -1.62 9.08 3.21
CA VAL A 79 -2.99 8.61 3.46
C VAL A 79 -3.87 9.77 3.94
N MET A 80 -3.39 10.57 4.89
CA MET A 80 -4.14 11.74 5.36
C MET A 80 -4.36 12.80 4.26
N SER A 81 -3.40 12.96 3.34
CA SER A 81 -3.51 13.94 2.25
C SER A 81 -4.66 13.67 1.27
N ILE A 82 -5.13 12.43 1.18
CA ILE A 82 -6.30 12.05 0.38
C ILE A 82 -7.60 11.98 1.18
N GLY A 83 -7.58 12.41 2.45
CA GLY A 83 -8.74 12.37 3.34
C GLY A 83 -9.05 11.01 3.96
N ASP A 84 -8.11 10.06 3.89
CA ASP A 84 -8.26 8.72 4.47
C ASP A 84 -7.47 8.59 5.79
N THR A 85 -7.61 7.45 6.47
CA THR A 85 -6.98 7.19 7.77
C THR A 85 -6.25 5.85 7.81
N VAL A 86 -5.19 5.79 8.61
CA VAL A 86 -4.45 4.55 8.83
C VAL A 86 -5.11 3.77 9.97
N GLY A 87 -5.42 2.48 9.72
CA GLY A 87 -5.98 1.55 10.70
C GLY A 87 -4.99 1.10 11.77
N TRP A 88 -4.54 2.02 12.64
CA TRP A 88 -3.61 1.68 13.73
C TRP A 88 -4.24 0.76 14.78
N LYS A 89 -3.46 -0.21 15.26
CA LYS A 89 -3.86 -1.18 16.31
C LYS A 89 -5.13 -1.97 15.98
N GLN A 90 -5.48 -2.05 14.70
CA GLN A 90 -6.59 -2.86 14.20
C GLN A 90 -6.03 -4.09 13.48
N ASN A 91 -6.80 -5.17 13.43
CA ASN A 91 -6.44 -6.30 12.59
C ASN A 91 -6.57 -5.89 11.11
N GLY A 92 -5.55 -6.21 10.31
CA GLY A 92 -5.47 -5.88 8.89
C GLY A 92 -6.09 -6.95 7.98
N ASP A 93 -6.61 -8.04 8.53
CA ASP A 93 -7.23 -9.11 7.76
C ASP A 93 -8.41 -8.62 6.91
N SER A 94 -8.56 -9.21 5.73
CA SER A 94 -9.64 -8.83 4.82
C SER A 94 -11.00 -9.25 5.38
N LYS A 95 -12.04 -8.46 5.12
CA LYS A 95 -13.42 -8.84 5.46
C LYS A 95 -13.82 -10.17 4.80
N HIS A 96 -13.26 -10.49 3.64
CA HIS A 96 -13.43 -11.78 2.97
C HIS A 96 -12.94 -12.96 3.83
N TYR A 97 -11.77 -12.81 4.48
CA TYR A 97 -11.23 -13.83 5.37
C TYR A 97 -12.17 -14.07 6.57
N GLY A 98 -12.57 -12.99 7.26
CA GLY A 98 -13.49 -13.09 8.40
C GLY A 98 -14.83 -13.75 8.05
N LYS A 99 -15.40 -13.40 6.88
CA LYS A 99 -16.63 -14.08 6.38
C LYS A 99 -16.45 -15.57 6.14
N ARG A 100 -15.24 -16.01 5.76
CA ARG A 100 -14.94 -17.42 5.48
C ARG A 100 -14.68 -18.21 6.76
N THR A 101 -14.04 -17.60 7.77
CA THR A 101 -13.65 -18.27 9.02
C THR A 101 -14.66 -18.09 10.15
N GLY A 102 -15.59 -17.15 10.04
CA GLY A 102 -16.54 -16.80 11.10
C GLY A 102 -15.96 -15.89 12.19
N GLU A 103 -14.74 -15.38 11.98
CA GLU A 103 -14.09 -14.42 12.86
C GLU A 103 -14.51 -13.01 12.43
N PHE A 104 -15.32 -12.33 13.25
CA PHE A 104 -15.76 -10.95 13.05
C PHE A 104 -15.36 -10.07 14.24
#